data_AF-K6Y824-F1
#
_entry.id   AF-K6Y824-F1
#
_cell.length_a   1.000
_cell.length_b   1.000
_cell.length_c   1.000
_cell.angle_alpha   90.00
_cell.angle_beta   90.00
_cell.angle_gamma   90.00
#
_symmetry.space_group_name_H-M   'P 1'
#
loop_
_entity.id
_entity.type
_entity.pdbx_description
1 polymer ?
#
loop_
_entity_poly.entity_id
_entity_poly.type
_entity_poly.pdbx_seq_one_letter_code
_entity_poly.pdbx_strand_id
1 'polypeptide(L)'
;MQGRIDLSVKIALIAEGGGQRSIFTAGVLDAWLENDFDPFDLFIGTSSGSQNLTSFLSRQKGYAKRLIRGLSRQKRFYKLGRGLMGGNVVDLDWYFDKTVQGSFALDFAAAKKSLGERELLITATNSRDRKGYFLRPNGNSNHWRKLLKASSALPFLYKDGVKLTPGSSTRSLNKLAGNKLAGNKAKGPQADYYLDGGLAAPLPVREAYRRGARKIVIIRTVNADFHAQSVWLKKLKSWIYSSGHCPKTIDYLVQHEQAYRQELAFIANPPDDVELIQVFAKDHLRSKRLGSSDIDLQHDYRAGIDAGNAFLQTL
;
A
#
# COMPACT_ATOMS: atom_id res chain seq x y z
N MET A 1 -37.51 -8.69 -16.99
CA MET A 1 -36.36 -9.41 -16.41
C MET A 1 -35.86 -8.59 -15.21
N GLN A 2 -36.36 -8.88 -14.00
CA GLN A 2 -35.83 -8.28 -12.77
C GLN A 2 -34.38 -8.74 -12.58
N GLY A 3 -33.44 -7.80 -12.51
CA GLY A 3 -32.07 -8.08 -12.11
C GLY A 3 -32.07 -8.63 -10.68
N ARG A 4 -31.49 -9.81 -10.49
CA ARG A 4 -31.18 -10.32 -9.15
C ARG A 4 -30.25 -9.31 -8.48
N ILE A 5 -30.69 -8.72 -7.38
CA ILE A 5 -29.78 -8.05 -6.44
C ILE A 5 -28.87 -9.16 -5.93
N ASP A 6 -27.59 -9.09 -6.24
CA ASP A 6 -26.59 -9.99 -5.66
C ASP A 6 -26.51 -9.66 -4.17
N LEU A 7 -27.00 -10.58 -3.34
CA LEU A 7 -27.07 -10.48 -1.88
C LEU A 7 -25.73 -10.89 -1.22
N SER A 8 -24.68 -11.16 -2.00
CA SER A 8 -23.38 -11.55 -1.44
C SER A 8 -22.68 -10.39 -0.74
N VAL A 9 -22.13 -10.69 0.44
CA VAL A 9 -21.34 -9.75 1.24
C VAL A 9 -20.03 -9.48 0.51
N LYS A 10 -19.85 -8.23 0.04
CA LYS A 10 -18.60 -7.82 -0.62
C LYS A 10 -17.40 -7.93 0.33
N ILE A 11 -16.40 -8.72 -0.06
CA ILE A 11 -15.20 -8.99 0.75
C ILE A 11 -14.02 -8.17 0.22
N ALA A 12 -13.37 -7.40 1.11
CA ALA A 12 -12.17 -6.64 0.78
C ALA A 12 -10.91 -7.22 1.42
N LEU A 13 -9.80 -7.19 0.69
CA LEU A 13 -8.45 -7.44 1.18
C LEU A 13 -7.64 -6.15 1.16
N ILE A 14 -7.11 -5.78 2.32
CA ILE A 14 -6.20 -4.64 2.49
C ILE A 14 -4.81 -5.15 2.83
N ALA A 15 -3.81 -4.69 2.10
CA ALA A 15 -2.40 -4.95 2.39
C ALA A 15 -1.68 -3.65 2.76
N GLU A 16 -1.26 -3.55 4.02
CA GLU A 16 -0.47 -2.44 4.54
C GLU A 16 0.91 -2.40 3.86
N GLY A 17 1.43 -1.18 3.64
CA GLY A 17 2.81 -0.99 3.25
C GLY A 17 3.78 -1.21 4.42
N GLY A 18 5.06 -1.46 4.12
CA GLY A 18 6.07 -1.64 5.18
C GLY A 18 7.50 -1.71 4.69
N GLY A 19 7.75 -1.41 3.40
CA GLY A 19 9.02 -1.72 2.76
C GLY A 19 9.30 -3.22 2.86
N GLN A 20 10.47 -3.58 3.38
CA GLN A 20 10.88 -4.98 3.58
C GLN A 20 10.02 -5.75 4.59
N ARG A 21 9.27 -5.08 5.47
CA ARG A 21 8.34 -5.75 6.42
C ARG A 21 7.17 -6.44 5.73
N SER A 22 6.82 -6.05 4.50
CA SER A 22 5.79 -6.76 3.73
C SER A 22 6.24 -8.14 3.24
N ILE A 23 7.44 -8.59 3.64
CA ILE A 23 7.82 -10.00 3.53
C ILE A 23 6.88 -10.90 4.35
N PHE A 24 6.35 -10.39 5.48
CA PHE A 24 5.30 -11.05 6.25
C PHE A 24 4.04 -11.21 5.40
N THR A 25 3.57 -10.11 4.78
CA THR A 25 2.44 -10.15 3.83
C THR A 25 2.69 -11.10 2.67
N ALA A 26 3.94 -11.25 2.21
CA ALA A 26 4.27 -12.21 1.16
C ALA A 26 4.01 -13.65 1.63
N GLY A 27 4.41 -13.97 2.86
CA GLY A 27 4.12 -15.27 3.47
C GLY A 27 2.61 -15.53 3.60
N VAL A 28 1.84 -14.56 4.10
CA VAL A 28 0.37 -14.70 4.25
C VAL A 28 -0.28 -15.02 2.90
N LEU A 29 0.05 -14.23 1.87
CA LEU A 29 -0.55 -14.40 0.54
C LEU A 29 -0.05 -15.67 -0.16
N ASP A 30 1.19 -16.08 0.06
CA ASP A 30 1.71 -17.34 -0.48
C ASP A 30 1.00 -18.55 0.16
N ALA A 31 0.72 -18.52 1.47
CA ALA A 31 -0.08 -19.56 2.13
C ALA A 31 -1.51 -19.63 1.56
N TRP A 32 -2.13 -18.49 1.27
CA TRP A 32 -3.45 -18.45 0.65
C TRP A 32 -3.43 -18.96 -0.79
N LEU A 33 -2.38 -18.66 -1.58
CA LEU A 33 -2.21 -19.25 -2.90
C LEU A 33 -2.02 -20.78 -2.84
N GLU A 34 -1.33 -21.31 -1.83
CA GLU A 34 -1.16 -22.75 -1.65
C GLU A 34 -2.46 -23.49 -1.33
N ASN A 35 -3.46 -22.79 -0.80
CA ASN A 35 -4.76 -23.34 -0.43
C ASN A 35 -5.89 -22.86 -1.37
N ASP A 36 -5.55 -22.32 -2.55
CA ASP A 36 -6.50 -21.78 -3.53
C ASP A 36 -7.51 -20.77 -2.93
N PHE A 37 -7.09 -20.04 -1.90
CA PHE A 37 -7.94 -19.11 -1.16
C PHE A 37 -7.85 -17.69 -1.75
N ASP A 38 -8.89 -17.26 -2.47
CA ASP A 38 -9.05 -15.90 -3.00
C ASP A 38 -10.53 -15.49 -3.13
N PRO A 39 -11.26 -15.28 -2.01
CA PRO A 39 -12.68 -14.92 -2.05
C PRO A 39 -12.94 -13.41 -2.19
N PHE A 40 -11.91 -12.60 -2.47
CA PHE A 40 -11.99 -11.15 -2.34
C PHE A 40 -12.52 -10.48 -3.60
N ASP A 41 -13.39 -9.48 -3.45
CA ASP A 41 -13.94 -8.64 -4.54
C ASP A 41 -13.18 -7.33 -4.72
N LEU A 42 -12.54 -6.86 -3.64
CA LEU A 42 -11.86 -5.58 -3.59
C LEU A 42 -10.48 -5.72 -2.94
N PHE A 43 -9.45 -5.30 -3.66
CA PHE A 43 -8.08 -5.26 -3.22
C PHE A 43 -7.65 -3.80 -3.03
N ILE A 44 -7.14 -3.45 -1.86
CA ILE A 44 -6.51 -2.13 -1.64
C ILE A 44 -5.13 -2.32 -1.05
N GLY A 45 -4.11 -1.93 -1.82
CA GLY A 45 -2.72 -2.04 -1.39
C GLY A 45 -2.08 -0.68 -1.26
N THR A 46 -1.20 -0.54 -0.27
CA THR A 46 -0.36 0.64 -0.10
C THR A 46 1.12 0.30 -0.21
N SER A 47 1.86 1.00 -1.07
CA SER A 47 3.31 0.84 -1.24
C SER A 47 3.69 -0.61 -1.54
N SER A 48 4.55 -1.23 -0.73
CA SER A 48 4.90 -2.64 -0.87
C SER A 48 3.69 -3.57 -0.73
N GLY A 49 2.64 -3.19 0.00
CA GLY A 49 1.36 -3.90 0.02
C GLY A 49 0.68 -3.99 -1.35
N SER A 50 0.74 -2.92 -2.18
CA SER A 50 0.25 -2.97 -3.57
C SER A 50 1.04 -3.95 -4.44
N GLN A 51 2.35 -4.06 -4.19
CA GLN A 51 3.22 -5.01 -4.90
C GLN A 51 2.86 -6.45 -4.51
N ASN A 52 2.68 -6.71 -3.21
CA ASN A 52 2.24 -7.99 -2.67
C ASN A 52 0.88 -8.43 -3.26
N LEU A 53 -0.14 -7.55 -3.26
CA LEU A 53 -1.45 -7.86 -3.87
C LEU A 53 -1.34 -8.12 -5.37
N THR A 54 -0.50 -7.37 -6.08
CA THR A 54 -0.31 -7.62 -7.53
C THR A 54 0.35 -8.98 -7.77
N SER A 55 1.29 -9.41 -6.92
CA SER A 55 1.91 -10.74 -7.02
C SER A 55 0.96 -11.88 -6.65
N PHE A 56 0.04 -11.64 -5.71
CA PHE A 56 -1.03 -12.58 -5.37
C PHE A 56 -1.99 -12.74 -6.55
N LEU A 57 -2.42 -11.63 -7.14
CA LEU A 57 -3.25 -11.62 -8.34
C LEU A 57 -2.52 -12.29 -9.53
N SER A 58 -1.21 -12.14 -9.67
CA SER A 58 -0.45 -12.82 -10.74
C SER A 58 -0.29 -14.33 -10.53
N ARG A 59 -0.76 -14.87 -9.39
CA ARG A 59 -0.62 -16.28 -9.00
C ARG A 59 0.84 -16.75 -8.94
N GLN A 60 1.79 -15.83 -8.78
CA GLN A 60 3.21 -16.16 -8.73
C GLN A 60 3.66 -16.37 -7.27
N LYS A 61 3.39 -17.55 -6.73
CA LYS A 61 3.84 -17.94 -5.38
C LYS A 61 5.34 -17.69 -5.20
N GLY A 62 5.73 -17.06 -4.09
CA GLY A 62 7.12 -16.75 -3.77
C GLY A 62 7.70 -15.53 -4.50
N TYR A 63 6.93 -14.87 -5.37
CA TYR A 63 7.40 -13.73 -6.14
C TYR A 63 7.79 -12.55 -5.25
N ALA A 64 6.89 -12.12 -4.35
CA ALA A 64 7.17 -11.00 -3.45
C ALA A 64 8.40 -11.31 -2.55
N LYS A 65 8.50 -12.53 -2.01
CA LYS A 65 9.68 -12.99 -1.27
C LYS A 65 10.96 -12.85 -2.08
N ARG A 66 10.96 -13.28 -3.35
CA ARG A 66 12.11 -13.20 -4.25
C ARG A 66 12.53 -11.75 -4.52
N LEU A 67 11.60 -10.83 -4.73
CA LEU A 67 11.92 -9.41 -4.95
C LEU A 67 12.46 -8.74 -3.69
N ILE A 68 11.81 -8.96 -2.55
CA ILE A 68 12.22 -8.35 -1.28
C ILE A 68 13.61 -8.86 -0.89
N ARG A 69 13.86 -10.17 -0.95
CA ARG A 69 15.18 -10.74 -0.61
C ARG A 69 16.25 -10.46 -1.68
N GLY A 70 15.88 -10.52 -2.96
CA GLY A 70 16.80 -10.50 -4.08
C GLY A 70 17.14 -9.11 -4.61
N LEU A 71 16.21 -8.16 -4.58
CA LEU A 71 16.42 -6.79 -5.11
C LEU A 71 16.52 -5.76 -3.98
N SER A 72 15.57 -5.74 -3.05
CA SER A 72 15.48 -4.64 -2.07
C SER A 72 16.63 -4.63 -1.04
N ARG A 73 17.36 -5.74 -0.91
CA ARG A 73 18.56 -5.84 -0.06
C ARG A 73 19.85 -5.39 -0.75
N GLN A 74 19.83 -5.22 -2.07
CA GLN A 74 21.05 -4.86 -2.80
C GLN A 74 21.48 -3.43 -2.47
N LYS A 75 22.79 -3.21 -2.29
CA LYS A 75 23.37 -1.86 -2.13
C LYS A 75 23.02 -0.94 -3.29
N ARG A 76 22.77 -1.48 -4.49
CA ARG A 76 22.30 -0.71 -5.65
C ARG A 76 20.90 -0.14 -5.44
N PHE A 77 20.02 -0.91 -4.81
CA PHE A 77 18.69 -0.44 -4.45
C PHE A 77 18.74 0.62 -3.36
N TYR A 78 19.44 0.35 -2.25
CA TYR A 78 19.52 1.24 -1.08
C TYR A 78 20.96 1.69 -0.83
N LYS A 79 21.23 2.99 -1.07
CA LYS A 79 22.54 3.61 -0.85
C LYS A 79 22.39 4.98 -0.23
N LEU A 80 22.59 5.08 1.09
CA LEU A 80 22.51 6.32 1.86
C LEU A 80 23.41 7.44 1.28
N GLY A 81 24.61 7.09 0.82
CA GLY A 81 25.55 8.05 0.23
C GLY A 81 25.02 8.81 -1.00
N ARG A 82 24.03 8.26 -1.74
CA ARG A 82 23.39 8.99 -2.84
C ARG A 82 22.62 10.22 -2.35
N GLY A 83 22.01 10.14 -1.18
CA GLY A 83 21.27 11.26 -0.59
C GLY A 83 22.18 12.46 -0.27
N LEU A 84 23.41 12.19 0.19
CA LEU A 84 24.42 13.21 0.47
C LEU A 84 24.89 13.93 -0.81
N MET A 85 24.85 13.26 -1.95
CA MET A 85 25.18 13.81 -3.27
C MET A 85 23.96 14.40 -4.00
N GLY A 86 22.86 14.64 -3.29
CA GLY A 86 21.63 15.20 -3.86
C GLY A 86 20.72 14.20 -4.59
N GLY A 87 21.14 12.95 -4.79
CA GLY A 87 20.37 11.91 -5.48
C GLY A 87 19.36 11.15 -4.60
N ASN A 88 18.70 10.14 -5.20
CA ASN A 88 17.73 9.28 -4.54
C ASN A 88 18.42 8.17 -3.71
N VAL A 89 18.03 8.01 -2.45
CA VAL A 89 18.55 6.97 -1.55
C VAL A 89 18.12 5.58 -2.02
N VAL A 90 16.87 5.48 -2.48
CA VAL A 90 16.29 4.27 -3.06
C VAL A 90 16.17 4.40 -4.59
N ASP A 91 16.59 3.36 -5.30
CA ASP A 91 16.53 3.30 -6.77
C ASP A 91 15.28 2.57 -7.26
N LEU A 92 14.14 3.28 -7.26
CA LEU A 92 12.88 2.70 -7.73
C LEU A 92 12.88 2.46 -9.24
N ASP A 93 13.59 3.28 -10.01
CA ASP A 93 13.75 3.08 -11.46
C ASP A 93 14.41 1.74 -11.74
N TRP A 94 15.57 1.50 -11.13
CA TRP A 94 16.26 0.21 -11.26
C TRP A 94 15.42 -0.95 -10.74
N TYR A 95 14.76 -0.79 -9.59
CA TYR A 95 13.92 -1.85 -9.00
C TYR A 95 12.81 -2.29 -9.97
N PHE A 96 12.04 -1.33 -10.51
CA PHE A 96 10.93 -1.64 -11.41
C PHE A 96 11.40 -2.05 -12.81
N ASP A 97 12.55 -1.57 -13.29
CA ASP A 97 13.16 -2.07 -14.53
C ASP A 97 13.45 -3.59 -14.44
N LYS A 98 14.01 -4.06 -13.32
CA LYS A 98 14.26 -5.49 -13.10
C LYS A 98 12.98 -6.33 -13.12
N THR A 99 11.83 -5.74 -12.86
CA THR A 99 10.55 -6.47 -12.88
C THR A 99 9.93 -6.64 -14.27
N VAL A 100 10.61 -6.20 -15.33
CA VAL A 100 10.14 -6.30 -16.72
C VAL A 100 10.42 -7.66 -17.33
N GLN A 101 11.58 -8.26 -17.06
CA GLN A 101 12.05 -9.48 -17.73
C GLN A 101 12.87 -10.39 -16.81
N GLY A 102 13.05 -11.64 -17.24
CA GLY A 102 13.85 -12.64 -16.53
C GLY A 102 13.20 -13.11 -15.22
N SER A 103 14.03 -13.54 -14.27
CA SER A 103 13.58 -14.17 -13.01
C SER A 103 12.77 -13.25 -12.09
N PHE A 104 12.80 -11.93 -12.32
CA PHE A 104 12.02 -10.94 -11.56
C PHE A 104 10.80 -10.42 -12.33
N ALA A 105 10.50 -10.95 -13.53
CA ALA A 105 9.34 -10.53 -14.32
C ALA A 105 8.01 -10.75 -13.58
N LEU A 106 7.23 -9.68 -13.45
CA LEU A 106 5.86 -9.72 -12.92
C LEU A 106 4.88 -10.00 -14.06
N ASP A 107 4.06 -11.04 -13.91
CA ASP A 107 3.05 -11.41 -14.89
C ASP A 107 1.76 -10.60 -14.70
N PHE A 108 1.74 -9.42 -15.29
CA PHE A 108 0.56 -8.56 -15.30
C PHE A 108 -0.60 -9.13 -16.12
N ALA A 109 -0.34 -10.04 -17.07
CA ALA A 109 -1.40 -10.68 -17.84
C ALA A 109 -2.16 -11.68 -16.96
N ALA A 110 -1.44 -12.51 -16.20
CA ALA A 110 -2.02 -13.36 -15.15
C ALA A 110 -2.73 -12.53 -14.09
N ALA A 111 -2.13 -11.42 -13.64
CA ALA A 111 -2.77 -10.52 -12.66
C ALA A 111 -4.08 -9.94 -13.17
N LYS A 112 -4.12 -9.49 -14.43
CA LYS A 112 -5.34 -8.98 -15.07
C LYS A 112 -6.39 -10.07 -15.22
N LYS A 113 -6.00 -11.27 -15.68
CA LYS A 113 -6.90 -12.42 -15.85
C LYS A 113 -7.52 -12.84 -14.52
N SER A 114 -6.70 -12.94 -13.49
CA SER A 114 -7.13 -13.28 -12.12
C SER A 114 -8.03 -12.21 -11.54
N LEU A 115 -7.72 -10.92 -11.73
CA LEU A 115 -8.52 -9.81 -11.23
C LEU A 115 -9.94 -9.85 -11.83
N GLY A 116 -10.10 -10.11 -13.13
CA GLY A 116 -11.42 -10.21 -13.77
C GLY A 116 -12.25 -8.93 -13.56
N GLU A 117 -13.49 -9.09 -13.11
CA GLU A 117 -14.42 -7.99 -12.80
C GLU A 117 -14.19 -7.35 -11.40
N ARG A 118 -13.26 -7.89 -10.64
CA ARG A 118 -12.94 -7.43 -9.28
C ARG A 118 -12.11 -6.16 -9.32
N GLU A 119 -12.02 -5.47 -8.19
CA GLU A 119 -11.38 -4.17 -8.13
C GLU A 119 -10.02 -4.21 -7.44
N LEU A 120 -8.96 -3.68 -8.08
CA LEU A 120 -7.69 -3.36 -7.43
C LEU A 120 -7.48 -1.85 -7.35
N LEU A 121 -7.15 -1.38 -6.14
CA LEU A 121 -6.80 0.00 -5.83
C LEU A 121 -5.39 0.09 -5.28
N ILE A 122 -4.57 0.88 -5.97
CA ILE A 122 -3.21 1.21 -5.57
C ILE A 122 -3.24 2.61 -4.96
N THR A 123 -2.86 2.75 -3.69
CA THR A 123 -2.87 4.06 -3.04
C THR A 123 -1.70 4.91 -3.50
N ALA A 124 -1.91 6.22 -3.62
CA ALA A 124 -0.86 7.19 -3.88
C ALA A 124 -1.22 8.52 -3.23
N THR A 125 -0.21 9.34 -2.93
CA THR A 125 -0.42 10.70 -2.40
C THR A 125 -0.08 11.71 -3.49
N ASN A 126 -1.03 12.56 -3.86
CA ASN A 126 -0.76 13.61 -4.84
C ASN A 126 0.10 14.71 -4.19
N SER A 127 1.22 15.06 -4.80
CA SER A 127 2.19 16.02 -4.23
C SER A 127 1.68 17.47 -4.17
N ARG A 128 0.74 17.83 -5.05
CA ARG A 128 0.18 19.19 -5.14
C ARG A 128 -0.87 19.45 -4.07
N ASP A 129 -1.82 18.53 -3.87
CA ASP A 129 -2.92 18.72 -2.91
C ASP A 129 -2.77 17.93 -1.61
N ARG A 130 -1.73 17.09 -1.51
CA ARG A 130 -1.42 16.19 -0.40
C ARG A 130 -2.52 15.17 -0.09
N LYS A 131 -3.47 14.92 -0.98
CA LYS A 131 -4.56 13.96 -0.72
C LYS A 131 -4.18 12.55 -1.12
N GLY A 132 -4.79 11.58 -0.45
CA GLY A 132 -4.76 10.17 -0.84
C GLY A 132 -5.66 9.93 -2.05
N TYR A 133 -5.15 9.16 -3.00
CA TYR A 133 -5.83 8.73 -4.22
C TYR A 133 -5.81 7.21 -4.31
N PHE A 134 -6.90 6.64 -4.82
CA PHE A 134 -7.05 5.21 -5.06
C PHE A 134 -7.05 4.95 -6.56
N LEU A 135 -5.90 4.56 -7.09
CA LEU A 135 -5.63 4.47 -8.51
C LEU A 135 -5.89 3.04 -9.01
N ARG A 136 -6.68 2.93 -10.09
CA ARG A 136 -6.98 1.64 -10.73
C ARG A 136 -6.03 1.39 -11.90
N PRO A 137 -5.42 0.19 -12.01
CA PRO A 137 -4.79 -0.23 -13.25
C PRO A 137 -5.80 -0.21 -14.41
N ASN A 138 -5.34 0.13 -15.62
CA ASN A 138 -6.18 0.18 -16.83
C ASN A 138 -5.99 -1.06 -17.71
N GLY A 139 -5.40 -2.13 -17.15
CA GLY A 139 -5.05 -3.35 -17.87
C GLY A 139 -3.77 -3.29 -18.71
N ASN A 140 -3.09 -2.15 -18.83
CA ASN A 140 -1.77 -2.04 -19.45
C ASN A 140 -0.66 -2.27 -18.40
N SER A 141 0.27 -3.19 -18.67
CA SER A 141 1.36 -3.57 -17.76
C SER A 141 2.28 -2.41 -17.39
N ASN A 142 2.61 -1.52 -18.32
CA ASN A 142 3.46 -0.36 -18.05
C ASN A 142 2.75 0.64 -17.16
N HIS A 143 1.46 0.88 -17.39
CA HIS A 143 0.66 1.75 -16.53
C HIS A 143 0.55 1.17 -15.11
N TRP A 144 0.21 -0.12 -14.97
CA TRP A 144 0.12 -0.77 -13.66
C TRP A 144 1.45 -0.72 -12.91
N ARG A 145 2.57 -1.05 -13.56
CA ARG A 145 3.92 -0.92 -12.99
C ARG A 145 4.22 0.51 -12.55
N LYS A 146 3.80 1.51 -13.34
CA LYS A 146 3.96 2.93 -13.00
C LYS A 146 3.15 3.33 -11.77
N LEU A 147 1.94 2.79 -11.60
CA LEU A 147 1.14 2.99 -10.38
C LEU A 147 1.83 2.36 -9.16
N LEU A 148 2.37 1.14 -9.27
CA LEU A 148 3.12 0.50 -8.19
C LEU A 148 4.35 1.32 -7.80
N LYS A 149 5.05 1.89 -8.78
CA LYS A 149 6.18 2.78 -8.55
C LYS A 149 5.75 4.05 -7.81
N ALA A 150 4.67 4.70 -8.24
CA ALA A 150 4.13 5.88 -7.58
C ALA A 150 3.76 5.59 -6.11
N SER A 151 3.08 4.47 -5.88
CA SER A 151 2.69 4.00 -4.55
C SER A 151 3.87 3.74 -3.61
N SER A 152 5.08 3.57 -4.15
CA SER A 152 6.32 3.28 -3.40
C SER A 152 7.26 4.49 -3.27
N ALA A 153 6.91 5.66 -3.82
CA ALA A 153 7.78 6.82 -3.97
C ALA A 153 7.82 7.70 -2.71
N LEU A 154 8.53 7.26 -1.68
CA LEU A 154 8.70 8.03 -0.44
C LEU A 154 9.60 9.25 -0.68
N PRO A 155 9.13 10.49 -0.43
CA PRO A 155 9.85 11.72 -0.80
C PRO A 155 11.23 11.88 -0.15
N PHE A 156 11.49 11.22 0.99
CA PHE A 156 12.81 11.25 1.66
C PHE A 156 13.83 10.30 1.02
N LEU A 157 13.35 9.32 0.27
CA LEU A 157 14.15 8.25 -0.33
C LEU A 157 14.18 8.34 -1.87
N TYR A 158 13.12 8.92 -2.44
CA TYR A 158 12.89 9.11 -3.86
C TYR A 158 12.16 10.45 -4.06
N LYS A 159 12.91 11.52 -4.36
CA LYS A 159 12.45 12.92 -4.24
C LYS A 159 11.44 13.33 -5.29
N ASP A 160 11.59 12.80 -6.50
CA ASP A 160 10.88 13.31 -7.69
C ASP A 160 9.41 12.86 -7.75
N GLY A 161 9.04 11.83 -6.98
CA GLY A 161 7.77 11.16 -7.15
C GLY A 161 7.62 10.58 -8.56
N VAL A 162 6.40 10.19 -8.92
CA VAL A 162 6.11 9.65 -10.24
C VAL A 162 5.04 10.48 -10.92
N LYS A 163 5.36 11.01 -12.10
CA LYS A 163 4.41 11.76 -12.92
C LYS A 163 3.35 10.82 -13.50
N LEU A 164 2.09 10.99 -13.12
CA LEU A 164 0.96 10.24 -13.65
C LEU A 164 -0.03 11.19 -14.33
N THR A 165 -0.63 10.73 -15.43
CA THR A 165 -1.80 11.38 -16.02
C THR A 165 -3.00 10.58 -15.58
N PRO A 166 -3.73 11.00 -14.54
CA PRO A 166 -4.87 10.24 -14.06
C PRO A 166 -5.94 10.17 -15.15
N GLY A 167 -6.32 8.95 -15.56
CA GLY A 167 -7.53 8.75 -16.36
C GLY A 167 -8.77 9.20 -15.58
N SER A 168 -9.91 9.31 -16.27
CA SER A 168 -11.22 9.73 -15.75
C SER A 168 -11.77 8.89 -14.57
N SER A 169 -11.06 7.86 -14.11
CA SER A 169 -11.47 6.94 -13.03
C SER A 169 -10.88 7.26 -11.64
N THR A 170 -10.18 8.39 -11.46
CA THR A 170 -9.61 8.77 -10.15
C THR A 170 -10.65 9.33 -9.18
N ARG A 171 -10.83 8.69 -8.02
CA ARG A 171 -11.61 9.24 -6.89
C ARG A 171 -10.66 9.71 -5.79
N SER A 172 -10.75 11.00 -5.45
CA SER A 172 -10.06 11.64 -4.32
C SER A 172 -10.92 11.58 -3.06
N LEU A 173 -10.30 11.41 -1.88
CA LEU A 173 -10.96 11.25 -0.57
C LEU A 173 -12.01 12.32 -0.23
N ASN A 174 -11.82 13.58 -0.66
CA ASN A 174 -12.67 14.70 -0.21
C ASN A 174 -13.90 15.00 -1.09
N LYS A 175 -14.14 14.28 -2.19
CA LYS A 175 -15.28 14.59 -3.07
C LYS A 175 -16.63 14.05 -2.55
N LEU A 176 -16.65 13.49 -1.33
CA LEU A 176 -17.79 12.77 -0.75
C LEU A 176 -18.31 13.40 0.56
N ALA A 177 -17.75 14.52 1.00
CA ALA A 177 -18.22 15.27 2.18
C ALA A 177 -18.50 16.74 1.82
N GLY A 178 -19.77 17.06 1.55
CA GLY A 178 -20.32 18.42 1.69
C GLY A 178 -20.26 19.39 0.50
N ASN A 179 -21.45 19.88 0.14
CA ASN A 179 -21.83 21.09 -0.61
C ASN A 179 -21.45 21.28 -2.10
N LYS A 180 -22.50 21.25 -2.93
CA LYS A 180 -22.60 21.98 -4.20
C LYS A 180 -22.39 23.48 -3.92
N LEU A 181 -21.21 23.98 -4.21
CA LEU A 181 -21.00 25.40 -4.49
C LEU A 181 -20.27 25.54 -5.84
N ALA A 182 -20.65 26.60 -6.53
CA ALA A 182 -20.64 26.78 -7.97
C ALA A 182 -19.27 26.76 -8.66
N GLY A 183 -19.31 26.40 -9.94
CA GLY A 183 -18.53 27.06 -10.99
C GLY A 183 -17.01 26.88 -10.95
N ASN A 184 -16.51 25.74 -11.42
CA ASN A 184 -15.20 25.73 -12.07
C ASN A 184 -15.20 24.71 -13.21
N LYS A 185 -14.97 25.19 -14.43
CA LYS A 185 -14.78 24.39 -15.64
C LYS A 185 -13.82 23.24 -15.31
N ALA A 186 -14.26 22.00 -15.49
CA ALA A 186 -13.42 20.83 -15.27
C ALA A 186 -12.23 20.88 -16.24
N LYS A 187 -11.07 21.34 -15.76
CA LYS A 187 -9.80 21.19 -16.48
C LYS A 187 -9.61 19.69 -16.72
N GLY A 188 -9.31 19.31 -17.97
CA GLY A 188 -9.03 17.93 -18.36
C GLY A 188 -7.94 17.29 -17.47
N PRO A 189 -7.76 15.96 -17.53
CA PRO A 189 -6.83 15.26 -16.66
C PRO A 189 -5.41 15.81 -16.81
N GLN A 190 -5.00 16.62 -15.82
CA GLN A 190 -3.67 17.23 -15.79
C GLN A 190 -2.69 16.24 -15.19
N ALA A 191 -1.56 16.04 -15.86
CA ALA A 191 -0.46 15.25 -15.32
C ALA A 191 0.05 15.88 -14.03
N ASP A 192 0.22 15.07 -12.99
CA ASP A 192 0.67 15.50 -11.66
C ASP A 192 1.66 14.49 -11.08
N TYR A 193 2.41 14.90 -10.05
CA TYR A 193 3.37 14.04 -9.38
C TYR A 193 2.74 13.36 -8.17
N TYR A 194 2.94 12.05 -8.10
CA TYR A 194 2.43 11.20 -7.03
C TYR A 194 3.57 10.58 -6.22
N LEU A 195 3.34 10.51 -4.92
CA LEU A 195 4.22 9.98 -3.90
C LEU A 195 3.62 8.71 -3.29
N ASP A 196 4.38 8.08 -2.40
CA ASP A 196 3.96 6.89 -1.68
C ASP A 196 2.56 7.05 -1.05
N GLY A 197 1.72 6.04 -1.25
CA GLY A 197 0.34 6.06 -0.75
C GLY A 197 0.25 6.07 0.77
N GLY A 198 1.30 5.59 1.45
CA GLY A 198 1.43 5.55 2.89
C GLY A 198 1.33 6.92 3.53
N LEU A 199 1.70 8.00 2.85
CA LEU A 199 1.67 9.35 3.43
C LEU A 199 0.24 9.82 3.75
N ALA A 200 -0.75 9.42 2.94
CA ALA A 200 -2.14 9.87 3.06
C ALA A 200 -3.16 8.75 3.29
N ALA A 201 -2.85 7.52 2.87
CA ALA A 201 -3.72 6.36 2.93
C ALA A 201 -2.92 5.10 3.34
N PRO A 202 -2.32 5.08 4.56
CA PRO A 202 -1.46 3.97 4.98
C PRO A 202 -2.19 2.64 5.18
N LEU A 203 -3.45 2.68 5.64
CA LEU A 203 -4.25 1.51 5.95
C LEU A 203 -5.74 1.76 5.61
N PRO A 204 -6.13 1.76 4.33
CA PRO A 204 -7.39 2.37 3.85
C PRO A 204 -8.67 1.55 4.14
N VAL A 205 -8.95 1.24 5.40
CA VAL A 205 -10.12 0.45 5.84
C VAL A 205 -11.41 1.20 5.61
N ARG A 206 -11.45 2.49 5.95
CA ARG A 206 -12.61 3.35 5.69
C ARG A 206 -12.97 3.42 4.22
N GLU A 207 -11.97 3.36 3.33
CA GLU A 207 -12.21 3.37 1.89
C GLU A 207 -12.88 2.07 1.42
N ALA A 208 -12.43 0.90 1.91
CA ALA A 208 -13.06 -0.37 1.59
C ALA A 208 -14.52 -0.39 2.05
N TYR A 209 -14.79 0.03 3.28
CA TYR A 209 -16.14 0.15 3.83
C TYR A 209 -17.03 1.09 2.99
N ARG A 210 -16.52 2.26 2.63
CA ARG A 210 -17.21 3.26 1.77
C ARG A 210 -17.50 2.74 0.35
N ARG A 211 -16.80 1.68 -0.08
CA ARG A 211 -17.02 0.99 -1.36
C ARG A 211 -17.95 -0.21 -1.26
N GLY A 212 -18.66 -0.33 -0.14
CA GLY A 212 -19.66 -1.35 0.11
C GLY A 212 -19.08 -2.66 0.65
N ALA A 213 -17.79 -2.74 0.95
CA ALA A 213 -17.25 -3.93 1.61
C ALA A 213 -17.85 -4.04 3.03
N ARG A 214 -18.24 -5.26 3.39
CA ARG A 214 -18.85 -5.60 4.69
C ARG A 214 -18.12 -6.73 5.42
N LYS A 215 -17.20 -7.40 4.73
CA LYS A 215 -16.14 -8.20 5.35
C LYS A 215 -14.80 -7.66 4.87
N ILE A 216 -13.92 -7.22 5.77
CA ILE A 216 -12.65 -6.58 5.41
C ILE A 216 -11.52 -7.30 6.13
N VAL A 217 -10.70 -8.00 5.36
CA VAL A 217 -9.47 -8.65 5.83
C VAL A 217 -8.30 -7.69 5.66
N ILE A 218 -7.53 -7.47 6.73
CA ILE A 218 -6.49 -6.45 6.81
C ILE A 218 -5.18 -7.13 7.20
N ILE A 219 -4.22 -7.23 6.28
CA ILE A 219 -2.88 -7.71 6.59
C ILE A 219 -2.03 -6.52 7.03
N ARG A 220 -1.61 -6.53 8.30
CA ARG A 220 -0.81 -5.46 8.90
C ARG A 220 0.65 -5.87 9.04
N THR A 221 1.53 -4.93 8.74
CA THR A 221 2.99 -5.10 8.90
C THR A 221 3.51 -4.42 10.16
N VAL A 222 2.63 -3.83 10.98
CA VAL A 222 2.92 -3.38 12.35
C VAL A 222 2.22 -4.30 13.35
N ASN A 223 2.57 -4.21 14.63
CA ASN A 223 1.94 -5.06 15.66
C ASN A 223 0.51 -4.61 15.97
N ALA A 224 -0.25 -5.49 16.62
CA ALA A 224 -1.59 -5.19 17.14
C ALA A 224 -1.60 -3.95 18.04
N ASP A 225 -0.63 -3.86 18.97
CA ASP A 225 -0.51 -2.76 19.95
C ASP A 225 0.15 -1.49 19.39
N PHE A 226 0.32 -1.38 18.07
CA PHE A 226 0.93 -0.20 17.47
C PHE A 226 0.04 1.04 17.66
N HIS A 227 0.48 1.94 18.54
CA HIS A 227 -0.06 3.29 18.63
C HIS A 227 0.70 4.23 17.69
N ALA A 228 -0.02 4.91 16.80
CA ALA A 228 0.58 5.86 15.86
C ALA A 228 1.22 7.10 16.53
N GLN A 229 1.06 7.28 17.85
CA GLN A 229 1.51 8.47 18.55
C GLN A 229 3.04 8.52 18.68
N SER A 230 3.68 9.39 17.90
CA SER A 230 5.12 9.63 18.05
C SER A 230 5.36 10.83 18.97
N VAL A 231 5.72 10.56 20.23
CA VAL A 231 6.17 11.59 21.20
C VAL A 231 7.34 12.41 20.63
N TRP A 232 8.20 11.77 19.84
CA TRP A 232 9.29 12.42 19.12
C TRP A 232 8.82 13.43 18.06
N LEU A 233 7.77 13.13 17.28
CA LEU A 233 7.20 14.06 16.30
C LEU A 233 6.62 15.31 16.98
N LYS A 234 6.04 15.18 18.19
CA LYS A 234 5.60 16.32 19.00
C LYS A 234 6.78 17.21 19.45
N LYS A 235 7.87 16.60 19.95
CA LYS A 235 9.08 17.33 20.36
C LYS A 235 9.78 18.01 19.18
N LEU A 236 9.88 17.31 18.05
CA LEU A 236 10.49 17.84 16.83
C LEU A 236 9.70 19.01 16.26
N LYS A 237 8.35 18.92 16.22
CA LYS A 237 7.50 20.06 15.86
C LYS A 237 7.77 21.27 16.73
N SER A 238 7.83 21.08 18.06
CA SER A 238 8.13 22.18 18.99
C SER A 238 9.43 22.88 18.61
N TRP A 239 10.49 22.12 18.32
CA TRP A 239 11.78 22.66 17.91
C TRP A 239 11.73 23.37 16.55
N ILE A 240 10.98 22.84 15.58
CA ILE A 240 10.79 23.44 14.24
C ILE A 240 10.06 24.78 14.32
N TYR A 241 9.00 24.85 15.14
CA TYR A 241 8.29 26.11 15.39
C TYR A 241 9.22 27.15 16.04
N SER A 242 10.19 26.71 16.86
CA SER A 242 11.19 27.58 17.47
C SER A 242 12.33 27.97 16.51
N SER A 243 12.65 27.17 15.49
CA SER A 243 13.80 27.39 14.60
C SER A 243 13.45 28.04 13.25
N GLY A 244 12.16 28.26 12.95
CA GLY A 244 11.70 28.95 11.74
C GLY A 244 11.91 28.19 10.42
N HIS A 245 12.53 26.99 10.46
CA HIS A 245 12.75 26.14 9.31
C HIS A 245 11.89 24.88 9.43
N CYS A 246 10.77 24.83 8.71
CA CYS A 246 9.94 23.64 8.60
C CYS A 246 10.21 22.93 7.27
N PRO A 247 11.04 21.87 7.26
CA PRO A 247 11.16 21.05 6.08
C PRO A 247 9.78 20.52 5.67
N LYS A 248 9.40 20.72 4.40
CA LYS A 248 8.14 20.20 3.80
C LYS A 248 7.90 18.69 4.05
N THR A 249 8.94 18.00 4.48
CA THR A 249 8.99 16.59 4.83
C THR A 249 8.29 16.23 6.14
N ILE A 250 8.28 17.12 7.14
CA ILE A 250 7.60 16.86 8.43
C ILE A 250 6.09 16.79 8.26
N ASP A 251 5.51 17.67 7.45
CA ASP A 251 4.08 17.69 7.18
C ASP A 251 3.56 16.32 6.68
N TYR A 252 4.34 15.63 5.84
CA TYR A 252 4.00 14.29 5.38
C TYR A 252 4.02 13.24 6.49
N LEU A 253 4.94 13.34 7.46
CA LEU A 253 4.99 12.42 8.60
C LEU A 253 3.80 12.63 9.54
N VAL A 254 3.44 13.89 9.77
CA VAL A 254 2.27 14.27 10.58
C VAL A 254 0.99 13.78 9.94
N GLN A 255 0.88 13.99 8.63
CA GLN A 255 -0.24 13.53 7.85
C GLN A 255 -0.36 12.00 7.89
N HIS A 256 0.75 11.28 7.74
CA HIS A 256 0.80 9.83 7.86
C HIS A 256 0.27 9.36 9.22
N GLU A 257 0.79 9.94 10.32
CA GLU A 257 0.35 9.62 11.68
C GLU A 257 -1.14 9.89 11.90
N GLN A 258 -1.64 11.04 11.43
CA GLN A 258 -3.05 11.40 11.54
C GLN A 258 -3.95 10.45 10.74
N ALA A 259 -3.58 10.17 9.48
CA ALA A 259 -4.32 9.25 8.63
C ALA A 259 -4.35 7.85 9.25
N TYR A 260 -3.20 7.35 9.72
CA TYR A 260 -3.11 6.05 10.39
C TYR A 260 -4.02 5.97 11.62
N ARG A 261 -3.98 7.01 12.47
CA ARG A 261 -4.80 7.07 13.68
C ARG A 261 -6.29 7.05 13.37
N GLN A 262 -6.73 7.70 12.30
CA GLN A 262 -8.14 7.67 11.88
C GLN A 262 -8.58 6.28 11.44
N GLU A 263 -7.71 5.54 10.74
CA GLU A 263 -8.01 4.16 10.34
C GLU A 263 -8.04 3.23 11.56
N LEU A 264 -7.12 3.40 12.53
CA LEU A 264 -7.17 2.66 13.80
C LEU A 264 -8.43 2.96 14.62
N ALA A 265 -8.87 4.23 14.65
CA ALA A 265 -10.10 4.60 15.34
C ALA A 265 -11.33 3.94 14.70
N PHE A 266 -11.36 3.84 13.37
CA PHE A 266 -12.40 3.10 12.66
C PHE A 266 -12.34 1.60 12.95
N ILE A 267 -11.14 1.00 12.97
CA ILE A 267 -10.97 -0.42 13.29
C ILE A 267 -11.41 -0.74 14.72
N ALA A 268 -11.12 0.14 15.67
CA ALA A 268 -11.47 -0.05 17.07
C ALA A 268 -12.98 0.12 17.35
N ASN A 269 -13.68 0.90 16.52
CA ASN A 269 -15.11 1.16 16.66
C ASN A 269 -15.78 1.15 15.27
N PRO A 270 -15.88 -0.03 14.63
CA PRO A 270 -16.48 -0.15 13.32
C PRO A 270 -18.01 -0.07 13.41
N PRO A 271 -18.70 0.31 12.32
CA PRO A 271 -20.15 0.13 12.20
C PRO A 271 -20.57 -1.34 12.39
N ASP A 272 -21.77 -1.57 12.95
CA ASP A 272 -22.28 -2.92 13.25
C ASP A 272 -22.47 -3.82 12.01
N ASP A 273 -22.55 -3.21 10.82
CA ASP A 273 -22.74 -3.93 9.56
C ASP A 273 -21.43 -4.45 8.95
N VAL A 274 -20.26 -4.15 9.52
CA VAL A 274 -18.96 -4.58 8.96
C VAL A 274 -18.16 -5.49 9.89
N GLU A 275 -17.75 -6.64 9.36
CA GLU A 275 -16.79 -7.54 9.98
C GLU A 275 -15.36 -7.14 9.57
N LEU A 276 -14.50 -6.84 10.55
CA LEU A 276 -13.08 -6.54 10.34
C LEU A 276 -12.21 -7.67 10.88
N ILE A 277 -11.42 -8.30 10.02
CA ILE A 277 -10.45 -9.33 10.41
C ILE A 277 -9.04 -8.81 10.18
N GLN A 278 -8.22 -8.79 11.22
CA GLN A 278 -6.82 -8.36 11.11
C GLN A 278 -5.89 -9.56 11.17
N VAL A 279 -4.96 -9.65 10.22
CA VAL A 279 -3.90 -10.65 10.17
C VAL A 279 -2.58 -9.97 10.56
N PHE A 280 -1.99 -10.46 11.65
CA PHE A 280 -0.76 -9.96 12.24
C PHE A 280 0.26 -11.08 12.41
N ALA A 281 1.53 -10.71 12.53
CA ALA A 281 2.52 -11.59 13.11
C ALA A 281 2.24 -11.78 14.61
N LYS A 282 2.43 -13.01 15.11
CA LYS A 282 2.30 -13.34 16.53
C LYS A 282 3.28 -12.55 17.39
N ASP A 283 4.52 -12.42 16.91
CA ASP A 283 5.58 -11.65 17.53
C ASP A 283 5.95 -10.43 16.68
N HIS A 284 6.75 -9.52 17.25
CA HIS A 284 7.31 -8.39 16.52
C HIS A 284 8.12 -8.86 15.30
N LEU A 285 7.82 -8.29 14.13
CA LEU A 285 8.62 -8.50 12.92
C LEU A 285 10.08 -8.10 13.15
N ARG A 286 11.01 -8.99 12.82
CA ARG A 286 12.46 -8.76 12.94
C ARG A 286 12.98 -7.86 11.82
N SER A 287 12.32 -7.90 10.67
CA SER A 287 12.64 -7.09 9.51
C SER A 287 12.40 -5.61 9.77
N LYS A 288 13.28 -4.80 9.20
CA LYS A 288 13.18 -3.33 9.16
C LYS A 288 12.45 -2.92 7.89
N ARG A 289 12.11 -1.64 7.76
CA ARG A 289 11.55 -1.12 6.49
C ARG A 289 12.58 -1.17 5.35
N LEU A 290 13.87 -1.00 5.67
CA LEU A 290 15.02 -1.13 4.76
C LEU A 290 16.23 -1.68 5.54
N GLY A 291 17.13 -2.38 4.85
CA GLY A 291 18.38 -2.87 5.43
C GLY A 291 18.24 -4.09 6.36
N SER A 292 17.20 -4.90 6.18
CA SER A 292 17.00 -6.16 6.90
C SER A 292 18.03 -7.21 6.48
N SER A 293 18.41 -8.08 7.43
CA SER A 293 19.21 -9.26 7.10
C SER A 293 18.36 -10.30 6.34
N ASP A 294 19.01 -11.25 5.65
CA ASP A 294 18.26 -12.34 5.02
C ASP A 294 17.54 -13.22 6.05
N ILE A 295 18.16 -13.41 7.21
CA ILE A 295 17.64 -14.25 8.28
C ILE A 295 16.35 -13.64 8.83
N ASP A 296 16.33 -12.32 9.05
CA ASP A 296 15.13 -11.60 9.51
C ASP A 296 13.99 -11.70 8.49
N LEU A 297 14.32 -11.55 7.20
CA LEU A 297 13.31 -11.69 6.14
C LEU A 297 12.77 -13.12 6.04
N GLN A 298 13.63 -14.13 6.16
CA GLN A 298 13.19 -15.53 6.13
C GLN A 298 12.33 -15.87 7.35
N HIS A 299 12.70 -15.36 8.53
CA HIS A 299 11.92 -15.50 9.74
C HIS A 299 10.51 -14.90 9.56
N ASP A 300 10.44 -13.65 9.15
CA ASP A 300 9.16 -12.94 9.02
C ASP A 300 8.31 -13.47 7.86
N TYR A 301 8.93 -14.01 6.80
CA TYR A 301 8.21 -14.75 5.76
C TYR A 301 7.51 -15.99 6.34
N ARG A 302 8.21 -16.79 7.16
CA ARG A 302 7.63 -17.97 7.80
C ARG A 302 6.51 -17.58 8.77
N ALA A 303 6.71 -16.56 9.58
CA ALA A 303 5.66 -16.00 10.42
C ALA A 303 4.42 -15.58 9.61
N GLY A 304 4.63 -15.07 8.39
CA GLY A 304 3.57 -14.78 7.43
C GLY A 304 2.81 -16.02 6.97
N ILE A 305 3.52 -17.08 6.60
CA ILE A 305 2.92 -18.38 6.22
C ILE A 305 2.09 -18.92 7.38
N ASP A 306 2.65 -18.93 8.59
CA ASP A 306 1.98 -19.42 9.79
C ASP A 306 0.70 -18.62 10.09
N ALA A 307 0.76 -17.28 10.00
CA ALA A 307 -0.40 -16.42 10.18
C ALA A 307 -1.46 -16.61 9.08
N GLY A 308 -1.03 -16.84 7.83
CA GLY A 308 -1.92 -17.14 6.71
C GLY A 308 -2.67 -18.46 6.92
N ASN A 309 -1.96 -19.51 7.33
CA ASN A 309 -2.54 -20.82 7.64
C ASN A 309 -3.47 -20.77 8.86
N ALA A 310 -3.07 -20.05 9.92
CA ALA A 310 -3.92 -19.85 11.10
C ALA A 310 -5.23 -19.13 10.73
N PHE A 311 -5.18 -18.11 9.87
CA PHE A 311 -6.38 -17.45 9.36
C PHE A 311 -7.31 -18.44 8.63
N LEU A 312 -6.77 -19.32 7.78
CA LEU A 312 -7.58 -20.31 7.06
C LEU A 312 -8.30 -21.29 7.99
N GLN A 313 -7.74 -21.57 9.17
CA GLN A 313 -8.36 -22.42 10.19
C GLN A 313 -9.52 -21.74 10.94
N THR A 314 -9.71 -20.43 10.77
CA THR A 314 -10.81 -19.66 11.38
C THR A 314 -12.01 -19.46 10.48
N LEU A 315 -11.91 -19.87 9.21
CA LEU A 315 -12.99 -19.80 8.21
C LEU A 315 -13.98 -20.95 8.41
#